data_AF-A0A7W7KFP6-F1
#
_entry.id   AF-A0A7W7KFP6-F1
#
_cell.length_a   1.000
_cell.length_b   1.000
_cell.length_c   1.000
_cell.angle_alpha   90.00
_cell.angle_beta   90.00
_cell.angle_gamma   90.00
#
_symmetry.space_group_name_H-M   'P 1'
#
loop_
_entity.id
_entity.type
_entity.pdbx_description
1 polymer ?
#
loop_
_entity_poly.entity_id
_entity_poly.type
_entity_poly.pdbx_seq_one_letter_code
_entity_poly.pdbx_strand_id
1 'polypeptide(L)'
;MQATEQAKGQSVLEHGHSVRRYYQDLRAHVLEGTPLQYEWKIPDWARDKGLWERVVDDQDATLYQVWHDCGKPYCRVVDEEGRAHFPDHARVSGETWRRVGGSEQVARLMELDMDIHLLKADDLQEFASRPEAATLLLTGLCEVHSNASMFGGLDSTSFKAKWKHLDRRGKQLSKMIV
;
A
#
# COMPACT_ATOMS: atom_id res chain seq x y z
N MET A 1 11.01 12.13 -5.97
CA MET A 1 10.44 10.83 -6.36
C MET A 1 10.86 10.41 -7.77
N GLN A 2 10.65 11.23 -8.81
CA GLN A 2 11.03 10.87 -10.20
C GLN A 2 12.51 10.48 -10.36
N ALA A 3 13.43 11.23 -9.74
CA ALA A 3 14.87 10.97 -9.81
C ALA A 3 15.38 9.94 -8.77
N THR A 4 14.49 9.32 -8.00
CA THR A 4 14.86 8.37 -6.94
C THR A 4 14.36 7.00 -7.34
N GLU A 5 15.27 6.05 -7.51
CA GLU A 5 14.90 4.66 -7.80
C GLU A 5 14.25 4.00 -6.57
N GLN A 6 13.11 3.36 -6.79
CA GLN A 6 12.48 2.41 -5.87
C GLN A 6 13.09 1.02 -6.06
N ALA A 7 13.23 0.63 -7.32
CA ALA A 7 13.88 -0.58 -7.78
C ALA A 7 14.58 -0.27 -9.12
N LYS A 8 15.41 -1.20 -9.60
CA LYS A 8 16.15 -1.01 -10.85
C LYS A 8 15.19 -0.66 -12.00
N GLY A 9 15.33 0.54 -12.57
CA GLY A 9 14.51 0.99 -13.70
C GLY A 9 13.08 1.41 -13.35
N GLN A 10 12.75 1.57 -12.07
CA GLN A 10 11.47 2.12 -11.61
C GLN A 10 11.71 3.20 -10.56
N SER A 11 11.28 4.43 -10.86
CA SER A 11 11.29 5.52 -9.90
C SER A 11 10.23 5.32 -8.81
N VAL A 12 10.43 5.99 -7.67
CA VAL A 12 9.46 6.04 -6.57
C VAL A 12 8.10 6.58 -7.03
N LEU A 13 8.06 7.51 -7.99
CA LEU A 13 6.79 8.02 -8.52
C LEU A 13 6.08 6.99 -9.40
N GLU A 14 6.82 6.28 -10.26
CA GLU A 14 6.25 5.22 -11.10
C GLU A 14 5.70 4.07 -10.27
N HIS A 15 6.38 3.74 -9.15
CA HIS A 15 5.87 2.81 -8.15
C HIS A 15 4.51 3.24 -7.60
N GLY A 16 4.39 4.47 -7.08
CA GLY A 16 3.11 4.97 -6.56
C GLY A 16 1.99 4.96 -7.60
N HIS A 17 2.27 5.35 -8.84
CA HIS A 17 1.30 5.21 -9.93
C HIS A 17 0.92 3.75 -10.22
N SER A 18 1.86 2.81 -10.08
CA SER A 18 1.59 1.39 -10.23
C SER A 18 0.67 0.87 -9.14
N VAL A 19 0.91 1.23 -7.87
CA VAL A 19 0.03 0.89 -6.74
C VAL A 19 -1.39 1.39 -6.99
N ARG A 20 -1.54 2.66 -7.40
CA ARG A 20 -2.84 3.24 -7.77
C ARG A 20 -3.53 2.45 -8.88
N ARG A 21 -2.83 2.06 -9.94
CA ARG A 21 -3.43 1.29 -11.05
C ARG A 21 -3.97 -0.06 -10.59
N TYR A 22 -3.21 -0.77 -9.75
CA TYR A 22 -3.67 -2.02 -9.15
C TYR A 22 -4.89 -1.79 -8.25
N TYR A 23 -4.88 -0.72 -7.46
CA TYR A 23 -6.03 -0.35 -6.64
C TYR A 23 -7.29 -0.08 -7.46
N GLN A 24 -7.18 0.71 -8.53
CA GLN A 24 -8.29 1.02 -9.43
C GLN A 24 -8.80 -0.22 -10.17
N ASP A 25 -7.91 -1.10 -10.63
CA ASP A 25 -8.27 -2.37 -11.28
C ASP A 25 -9.09 -3.26 -10.34
N LEU A 26 -8.62 -3.45 -9.10
CA LEU A 26 -9.33 -4.26 -8.11
C LEU A 26 -10.65 -3.61 -7.69
N ARG A 27 -10.68 -2.30 -7.47
CA ARG A 27 -11.89 -1.55 -7.11
C ARG A 27 -12.96 -1.67 -8.19
N ALA A 28 -12.61 -1.41 -9.45
CA ALA A 28 -13.54 -1.52 -10.57
C ALA A 28 -14.05 -2.95 -10.73
N HIS A 29 -13.19 -3.95 -10.55
CA HIS A 29 -13.62 -5.35 -10.56
C HIS A 29 -14.64 -5.66 -9.47
N VAL A 30 -14.38 -5.26 -8.23
CA VAL A 30 -15.25 -5.60 -7.08
C VAL A 30 -16.56 -4.81 -7.10
N LEU A 31 -16.50 -3.51 -7.37
CA LEU A 31 -17.67 -2.64 -7.26
C LEU A 31 -18.54 -2.67 -8.52
N GLU A 32 -17.91 -2.74 -9.70
CA GLU A 32 -18.57 -2.54 -11.00
C GLU A 32 -18.60 -3.83 -11.84
N GLY A 33 -17.86 -4.87 -11.47
CA GLY A 33 -17.78 -6.13 -12.21
C GLY A 33 -16.84 -6.09 -13.43
N THR A 34 -15.98 -5.07 -13.52
CA THR A 34 -15.02 -4.92 -14.63
C THR A 34 -14.02 -6.08 -14.65
N PRO A 35 -13.69 -6.67 -15.82
CA PRO A 35 -12.64 -7.68 -15.91
C PRO A 35 -11.28 -7.14 -15.47
N LEU A 36 -10.57 -7.91 -14.65
CA LEU A 36 -9.23 -7.56 -14.14
C LEU A 36 -8.24 -7.41 -15.31
N GLN A 37 -7.44 -6.36 -15.25
CA GLN A 37 -6.40 -6.05 -16.23
C GLN A 37 -5.02 -6.59 -15.82
N TYR A 38 -4.81 -6.83 -14.52
CA TYR A 38 -3.55 -7.37 -13.99
C TYR A 38 -3.67 -8.83 -13.54
N GLU A 39 -2.52 -9.47 -13.28
CA GLU A 39 -2.49 -10.78 -12.64
C GLU A 39 -2.72 -10.63 -11.14
N TRP A 40 -3.67 -11.41 -10.61
CA TRP A 40 -4.05 -11.31 -9.21
C TRP A 40 -4.16 -12.65 -8.52
N LYS A 41 -3.80 -12.62 -7.23
CA LYS A 41 -4.23 -13.60 -6.24
C LYS A 41 -5.12 -12.90 -5.21
N ILE A 42 -6.39 -12.71 -5.54
CA ILE A 42 -7.33 -11.94 -4.71
C ILE A 42 -7.84 -12.82 -3.55
N PRO A 43 -7.63 -12.43 -2.28
CA PRO A 43 -8.24 -13.12 -1.14
C PRO A 43 -9.72 -12.74 -1.00
N ASP A 44 -10.53 -13.63 -0.40
CA ASP A 44 -11.98 -13.45 -0.30
C ASP A 44 -12.40 -12.13 0.36
N TRP A 45 -11.70 -11.72 1.41
CA TRP A 45 -11.99 -10.47 2.14
C TRP A 45 -11.83 -9.22 1.27
N ALA A 46 -10.97 -9.25 0.25
CA ALA A 46 -10.78 -8.10 -0.64
C ALA A 46 -11.94 -7.94 -1.64
N ARG A 47 -12.82 -8.95 -1.74
CA ARG A 47 -14.03 -8.93 -2.59
C ARG A 47 -15.26 -8.42 -1.85
N ASP A 48 -15.17 -8.21 -0.54
CA ASP A 48 -16.28 -7.74 0.27
C ASP A 48 -16.55 -6.25 0.02
N LYS A 49 -17.71 -5.93 -0.54
CA LYS A 49 -18.12 -4.54 -0.81
C LYS A 49 -18.23 -3.71 0.46
N GLY A 50 -18.60 -4.31 1.60
CA GLY A 50 -18.65 -3.62 2.89
C GLY A 50 -17.27 -3.11 3.33
N LEU A 51 -16.19 -3.80 2.95
CA LEU A 51 -14.83 -3.32 3.21
C LEU A 51 -14.50 -2.09 2.33
N TRP A 52 -14.94 -2.09 1.07
CA TRP A 52 -14.74 -0.97 0.15
C TRP A 52 -15.55 0.28 0.54
N GLU A 53 -16.70 0.11 1.17
CA GLU A 53 -17.51 1.21 1.73
C GLU A 53 -16.84 1.91 2.92
N ARG A 54 -15.81 1.28 3.53
CA ARG A 54 -15.04 1.82 4.66
C ARG A 54 -13.73 2.49 4.25
N VAL A 55 -13.38 2.46 2.96
CA VAL A 55 -12.23 3.22 2.46
C VAL A 55 -12.52 4.71 2.66
N VAL A 56 -11.49 5.49 3.02
CA VAL A 56 -11.56 6.95 2.96
C VAL A 56 -11.99 7.46 1.58
N ASP A 57 -12.23 8.77 1.46
CA ASP A 57 -12.59 9.39 0.19
C ASP A 57 -11.63 9.00 -0.96
N ASP A 58 -12.19 8.79 -2.16
CA ASP A 58 -11.45 8.25 -3.30
C ASP A 58 -10.30 9.18 -3.73
N GLN A 59 -10.46 10.49 -3.57
CA GLN A 59 -9.40 11.46 -3.86
C GLN A 59 -8.24 11.29 -2.88
N ASP A 60 -8.51 11.17 -1.58
CA ASP A 60 -7.47 10.97 -0.57
C ASP A 60 -6.78 9.62 -0.74
N ALA A 61 -7.53 8.53 -0.97
CA ALA A 61 -6.97 7.21 -1.23
C ALA A 61 -6.03 7.24 -2.46
N THR A 62 -6.47 7.88 -3.54
CA THR A 62 -5.68 8.00 -4.78
C THR A 62 -4.41 8.83 -4.57
N LEU A 63 -4.50 9.95 -3.85
CA LEU A 63 -3.34 10.80 -3.55
C LEU A 63 -2.34 10.05 -2.66
N TYR A 64 -2.82 9.40 -1.61
CA TYR A 64 -2.01 8.54 -0.76
C TYR A 64 -1.27 7.49 -1.58
N GLN A 65 -1.95 6.70 -2.42
CA GLN A 65 -1.29 5.64 -3.20
C GLN A 65 -0.17 6.17 -4.10
N VAL A 66 -0.39 7.29 -4.78
CA VAL A 66 0.63 7.88 -5.67
C VAL A 66 1.80 8.45 -4.89
N TRP A 67 1.54 9.06 -3.74
CA TRP A 67 2.53 9.86 -3.01
C TRP A 67 3.04 9.19 -1.71
N HIS A 68 2.63 7.97 -1.38
CA HIS A 68 2.92 7.31 -0.08
C HIS A 68 4.42 7.25 0.25
N ASP A 69 5.26 7.19 -0.78
CA ASP A 69 6.71 7.12 -0.69
C ASP A 69 7.42 8.47 -0.97
N CYS A 70 6.72 9.61 -0.91
CA CYS A 70 7.30 10.91 -1.24
C CYS A 70 8.46 11.33 -0.34
N GLY A 71 8.60 10.71 0.84
CA GLY A 71 9.71 10.90 1.78
C GLY A 71 11.01 10.20 1.39
N LYS A 72 10.95 9.13 0.57
CA LYS A 72 12.12 8.32 0.20
C LYS A 72 13.33 9.13 -0.34
N PRO A 73 13.17 10.14 -1.21
CA PRO A 73 14.28 10.96 -1.66
C PRO A 73 15.05 11.68 -0.52
N TYR A 74 14.37 11.97 0.59
CA TYR A 74 14.92 12.76 1.70
C TYR A 74 15.53 11.90 2.81
N CYS A 75 15.21 10.60 2.85
CA CYS A 75 15.78 9.65 3.81
C CYS A 75 16.63 8.55 3.16
N ARG A 76 16.94 8.66 1.87
CA ARG A 76 17.73 7.66 1.14
C ARG A 76 19.14 7.55 1.72
N VAL A 77 19.51 6.34 2.11
CA VAL A 77 20.87 5.96 2.50
C VAL A 77 21.36 4.88 1.53
N VAL A 78 22.66 4.84 1.23
CA VAL A 78 23.27 3.76 0.44
C VAL A 78 24.27 3.04 1.34
N ASP A 79 24.16 1.72 1.44
CA ASP A 79 25.10 0.92 2.21
C ASP A 79 26.43 0.67 1.47
N GLU A 80 27.38 0.01 2.14
CA GLU A 80 28.71 -0.29 1.61
C GLU A 80 28.65 -1.18 0.36
N GLU A 81 27.58 -1.97 0.18
CA GLU A 81 27.35 -2.80 -1.01
C GLU A 81 26.59 -2.07 -2.13
N GLY A 82 26.29 -0.79 -1.97
CA GLY A 82 25.59 0.03 -2.97
C GLY A 82 24.07 -0.13 -2.98
N ARG A 83 23.47 -0.80 -1.98
CA ARG A 83 22.02 -0.97 -1.88
C ARG A 83 21.38 0.25 -1.24
N ALA A 84 20.26 0.68 -1.82
CA ALA A 84 19.47 1.79 -1.29
C ALA A 84 18.58 1.33 -0.13
N HIS A 85 18.59 2.12 0.94
CA HIS A 85 17.74 1.98 2.11
C HIS A 85 16.95 3.27 2.33
N PHE A 86 15.75 3.11 2.89
CA PHE A 86 14.84 4.23 3.17
C PHE A 86 14.35 4.15 4.63
N PRO A 87 15.24 4.37 5.61
CA PRO A 87 14.87 4.37 7.02
C PRO A 87 13.72 5.35 7.26
N ASP A 88 12.69 4.87 7.95
CA ASP A 88 11.58 5.70 8.44
C ASP A 88 10.86 6.50 7.34
N HIS A 89 10.83 5.97 6.11
CA HIS A 89 10.26 6.68 4.96
C HIS A 89 8.77 7.01 5.12
N ALA A 90 7.98 6.15 5.76
CA ALA A 90 6.55 6.39 6.01
C ALA A 90 6.32 7.70 6.79
N ARG A 91 7.04 7.90 7.91
CA ARG A 91 6.99 9.15 8.68
C ARG A 91 7.49 10.34 7.84
N VAL A 92 8.63 10.18 7.16
CA VAL A 92 9.21 11.25 6.34
C VAL A 92 8.27 11.65 5.19
N SER A 93 7.53 10.70 4.62
CA SER A 93 6.49 10.96 3.61
C SER A 93 5.35 11.80 4.18
N GLY A 94 4.78 11.43 5.32
CA GLY A 94 3.72 12.21 5.97
C GLY A 94 4.16 13.64 6.29
N GLU A 95 5.36 13.82 6.82
CA GLU A 95 5.94 15.15 7.07
C GLU A 95 6.17 15.95 5.79
N THR A 96 6.67 15.29 4.74
CA THR A 96 6.92 15.92 3.45
C THR A 96 5.60 16.40 2.84
N TRP A 97 4.55 15.58 2.89
CA TRP A 97 3.22 15.92 2.41
C TRP A 97 2.63 17.13 3.14
N ARG A 98 2.73 17.16 4.48
CA ARG A 98 2.32 18.32 5.28
C ARG A 98 3.08 19.59 4.92
N ARG A 99 4.40 19.52 4.74
CA ARG A 99 5.24 20.69 4.41
C ARG A 99 4.87 21.34 3.08
N VAL A 100 4.36 20.56 2.12
CA VAL A 100 3.90 21.08 0.83
C VAL A 100 2.41 21.47 0.83
N GLY A 101 1.76 21.47 1.99
CA GLY A 101 0.35 21.88 2.15
C GLY A 101 -0.66 20.78 1.83
N GLY A 102 -0.26 19.51 1.87
CA GLY A 102 -1.14 18.37 1.66
C GLY A 102 -2.14 18.14 2.81
N SER A 103 -3.22 17.40 2.53
CA SER A 103 -4.26 17.09 3.52
C SER A 103 -3.74 16.19 4.66
N GLU A 104 -4.30 16.39 5.86
CA GLU A 104 -3.94 15.62 7.05
C GLU A 104 -4.30 14.14 6.91
N GLN A 105 -5.45 13.83 6.30
CA GLN A 105 -5.88 12.45 6.07
C GLN A 105 -4.90 11.66 5.20
N VAL A 106 -4.37 12.29 4.15
CA VAL A 106 -3.38 11.67 3.27
C VAL A 106 -2.05 11.54 4.00
N ALA A 107 -1.58 12.57 4.71
CA ALA A 107 -0.35 12.46 5.52
C ALA A 107 -0.45 11.31 6.52
N ARG A 108 -1.58 11.17 7.20
CA ARG A 108 -1.84 10.09 8.16
C ARG A 108 -1.77 8.71 7.51
N LEU A 109 -2.37 8.54 6.33
CA LEU A 109 -2.25 7.29 5.56
C LEU A 109 -0.80 6.95 5.21
N MET A 110 0.01 7.95 4.82
CA MET A 110 1.44 7.73 4.53
C MET A 110 2.22 7.27 5.77
N GLU A 111 1.94 7.84 6.94
CA GLU A 111 2.62 7.48 8.18
C GLU A 111 2.27 6.07 8.66
N LEU A 112 1.04 5.62 8.39
CA LEU A 112 0.53 4.30 8.75
C LEU A 112 0.75 3.25 7.66
N ASP A 113 1.32 3.61 6.51
CA ASP A 113 1.46 2.76 5.32
C ASP A 113 2.12 1.41 5.64
N MET A 114 3.17 1.45 6.45
CA MET A 114 3.94 0.26 6.82
C MET A 114 3.25 -0.62 7.87
N ASP A 115 2.22 -0.13 8.57
CA ASP A 115 1.63 -0.85 9.69
C ASP A 115 1.00 -2.16 9.25
N ILE A 116 0.29 -2.17 8.12
CA ILE A 116 -0.33 -3.41 7.61
C ILE A 116 0.72 -4.47 7.26
N HIS A 117 1.88 -4.05 6.76
CA HIS A 117 2.98 -4.94 6.38
C HIS A 117 3.71 -5.52 7.59
N LEU A 118 3.64 -4.85 8.75
CA LEU A 118 4.32 -5.24 9.99
C LEU A 118 3.36 -5.75 11.07
N LEU A 119 2.05 -5.72 10.81
CA LEU A 119 0.99 -5.96 11.80
C LEU A 119 1.10 -7.31 12.53
N LYS A 120 1.16 -7.23 13.86
CA LYS A 120 1.14 -8.41 14.73
C LYS A 120 -0.29 -8.75 15.13
N ALA A 121 -0.48 -9.92 15.75
CA ALA A 121 -1.80 -10.39 16.14
C ALA A 121 -2.41 -9.54 17.26
N ASP A 122 -1.58 -9.09 18.20
CA ASP A 122 -2.02 -8.37 19.39
C ASP A 122 -2.51 -6.94 19.05
N ASP A 123 -2.01 -6.38 17.94
CA ASP A 123 -2.32 -5.01 17.50
C ASP A 123 -3.56 -4.94 16.58
N LEU A 124 -4.23 -6.07 16.31
CA LEU A 124 -5.35 -6.16 15.36
C LEU A 124 -6.53 -5.26 15.73
N GLN A 125 -6.90 -5.21 17.00
CA GLN A 125 -8.04 -4.41 17.47
C GLN A 125 -7.75 -2.92 17.32
N GLU A 126 -6.55 -2.49 17.69
CA GLU A 126 -6.14 -1.10 17.52
C GLU A 126 -6.11 -0.73 16.04
N PHE A 127 -5.52 -1.57 15.19
CA PHE A 127 -5.49 -1.34 13.75
C PHE A 127 -6.90 -1.25 13.15
N ALA A 128 -7.80 -2.19 13.49
CA ALA A 128 -9.15 -2.24 12.96
C ALA A 128 -10.02 -1.04 13.39
N SER A 129 -9.71 -0.43 14.53
CA SER A 129 -10.44 0.74 15.03
C SER A 129 -10.14 2.04 14.25
N ARG A 130 -9.11 2.04 13.41
CA ARG A 130 -8.66 3.23 12.66
C ARG A 130 -9.60 3.51 11.48
N PRO A 131 -9.97 4.77 11.23
CA PRO A 131 -10.69 5.15 10.01
C PRO A 131 -9.97 4.72 8.72
N GLU A 132 -8.63 4.64 8.75
CA GLU A 132 -7.79 4.28 7.62
C GLU A 132 -7.68 2.77 7.36
N ALA A 133 -8.19 1.92 8.26
CA ALA A 133 -7.88 0.49 8.28
C ALA A 133 -8.20 -0.22 6.97
N ALA A 134 -9.37 0.07 6.38
CA ALA A 134 -9.78 -0.51 5.10
C ALA A 134 -8.88 -0.05 3.95
N THR A 135 -8.57 1.25 3.89
CA THR A 135 -7.69 1.84 2.87
C THR A 135 -6.28 1.26 2.93
N LEU A 136 -5.70 1.16 4.13
CA LEU A 136 -4.37 0.58 4.34
C LEU A 136 -4.34 -0.90 3.96
N LEU A 137 -5.36 -1.67 4.38
CA LEU A 137 -5.45 -3.09 4.08
C LEU A 137 -5.54 -3.38 2.58
N LEU A 138 -6.44 -2.67 1.87
CA LEU A 138 -6.62 -2.83 0.44
C LEU A 138 -5.42 -2.30 -0.35
N THR A 139 -4.85 -1.16 0.06
CA THR A 139 -3.66 -0.59 -0.59
C THR A 139 -2.44 -1.49 -0.41
N GLY A 140 -2.21 -2.04 0.78
CA GLY A 140 -1.11 -2.98 1.02
C GLY A 140 -1.20 -4.24 0.15
N LEU A 141 -2.41 -4.75 -0.10
CA LEU A 141 -2.62 -5.85 -1.06
C LEU A 141 -2.24 -5.45 -2.49
N CYS A 142 -2.68 -4.26 -2.93
CA CYS A 142 -2.39 -3.73 -4.26
C CYS A 142 -0.90 -3.47 -4.45
N GLU A 143 -0.21 -2.97 -3.42
CA GLU A 143 1.23 -2.73 -3.44
C GLU A 143 2.02 -4.03 -3.59
N VAL A 144 1.63 -5.09 -2.87
CA VAL A 144 2.28 -6.41 -3.00
C VAL A 144 2.12 -6.99 -4.40
N HIS A 145 0.96 -6.82 -5.04
CA HIS A 145 0.75 -7.27 -6.41
C HIS A 145 1.47 -6.38 -7.44
N SER A 146 1.45 -5.06 -7.25
CA SER A 146 2.20 -4.10 -8.06
C SER A 146 3.70 -4.44 -8.08
N ASN A 147 4.27 -4.73 -6.91
CA ASN A 147 5.66 -5.12 -6.76
C ASN A 147 5.98 -6.48 -7.40
N ALA A 148 5.02 -7.42 -7.46
CA ALA A 148 5.27 -8.76 -7.96
C ALA A 148 5.81 -8.76 -9.40
N SER A 149 5.31 -7.86 -10.25
CA SER A 149 5.77 -7.69 -11.63
C SER A 149 7.28 -7.42 -11.74
N MET A 150 7.86 -6.78 -10.74
CA MET A 150 9.28 -6.40 -10.68
C MET A 150 10.18 -7.46 -10.02
N PHE A 151 9.60 -8.41 -9.28
CA PHE A 151 10.37 -9.34 -8.42
C PHE A 151 10.14 -10.83 -8.74
N GLY A 152 9.88 -11.15 -10.01
CA GLY A 152 9.73 -12.55 -10.46
C GLY A 152 8.30 -13.09 -10.37
N GLY A 153 7.30 -12.21 -10.35
CA GLY A 153 5.89 -12.55 -10.41
C GLY A 153 5.29 -13.06 -9.11
N LEU A 154 4.06 -13.56 -9.20
CA LEU A 154 3.29 -14.10 -8.06
C LEU A 154 3.92 -15.37 -7.47
N ASP A 155 4.85 -15.99 -8.20
CA ASP A 155 5.55 -17.20 -7.76
C ASP A 155 6.80 -16.94 -6.93
N SER A 156 7.26 -15.70 -6.86
CA SER A 156 8.44 -15.31 -6.08
C SER A 156 8.25 -15.55 -4.58
N THR A 157 9.34 -15.91 -3.90
CA THR A 157 9.35 -16.13 -2.45
C THR A 157 8.92 -14.87 -1.69
N SER A 158 9.37 -13.69 -2.14
CA SER A 158 9.04 -12.40 -1.53
C SER A 158 7.55 -12.09 -1.64
N PHE A 159 6.93 -12.30 -2.81
CA PHE A 159 5.49 -12.13 -2.97
C PHE A 159 4.72 -13.11 -2.08
N LYS A 160 5.03 -14.41 -2.15
CA LYS A 160 4.33 -15.45 -1.37
C LYS A 160 4.36 -15.17 0.13
N ALA A 161 5.49 -14.70 0.65
CA ALA A 161 5.64 -14.35 2.06
C ALA A 161 4.75 -13.15 2.46
N LYS A 162 4.84 -12.04 1.72
CA LYS A 162 4.06 -10.82 1.98
C LYS A 162 2.56 -11.06 1.80
N TRP A 163 2.17 -11.73 0.72
CA TRP A 163 0.78 -12.09 0.45
C TRP A 163 0.20 -12.97 1.56
N LYS A 164 0.94 -13.97 2.05
CA LYS A 164 0.48 -14.84 3.14
C LYS A 164 0.29 -14.08 4.45
N HIS A 165 1.14 -13.09 4.73
CA HIS A 165 0.96 -12.18 5.87
C HIS A 165 -0.33 -11.39 5.72
N LEU A 166 -0.51 -10.70 4.58
CA LEU A 166 -1.70 -9.90 4.30
C LEU A 166 -2.99 -10.73 4.31
N ASP A 167 -3.01 -11.90 3.69
CA ASP A 167 -4.18 -12.77 3.68
C ASP A 167 -4.57 -13.20 5.10
N ARG A 168 -3.57 -13.56 5.93
CA ARG A 168 -3.82 -13.93 7.33
C ARG A 168 -4.42 -12.76 8.12
N ARG A 169 -3.84 -11.56 8.00
CA ARG A 169 -4.31 -10.38 8.73
C ARG A 169 -5.64 -9.88 8.20
N GLY A 170 -5.81 -9.82 6.88
CA GLY A 170 -7.04 -9.42 6.21
C GLY A 170 -8.23 -10.27 6.61
N LYS A 171 -8.09 -11.60 6.73
CA LYS A 171 -9.16 -12.49 7.24
C LYS A 171 -9.63 -12.17 8.66
N GLN A 172 -8.76 -11.61 9.48
CA GLN A 172 -9.07 -11.22 10.85
C GLN A 172 -9.68 -9.81 10.88
N LEU A 173 -9.02 -8.87 10.20
CA LEU A 173 -9.41 -7.47 10.12
C LEU A 173 -10.75 -7.26 9.43
N SER A 174 -11.04 -7.99 8.33
CA SER A 174 -12.27 -7.78 7.58
C SER A 174 -13.53 -8.04 8.43
N LYS A 175 -13.44 -8.94 9.41
CA LYS A 175 -14.53 -9.23 10.36
C LYS A 175 -14.67 -8.20 11.48
N MET A 176 -13.65 -7.35 11.65
CA MET A 176 -13.61 -6.30 12.69
C MET A 176 -13.95 -4.92 12.10
N ILE A 177 -13.65 -4.71 10.81
CA ILE A 177 -13.90 -3.48 10.07
C ILE A 177 -15.33 -3.45 9.51
N VAL A 178 -15.82 -4.59 9.00
CA VAL A 178 -17.14 -4.74 8.39
C VAL A 178 -18.16 -5.22 9.41
#